data_AF-A0A0G4EDX9-F1
#
_entry.id   AF-A0A0G4EDX9-F1
#
_cell.length_a   1.000
_cell.length_b   1.000
_cell.length_c   1.000
_cell.angle_alpha   90.00
_cell.angle_beta   90.00
_cell.angle_gamma   90.00
#
_symmetry.space_group_name_H-M   'P 1'
#
loop_
_entity.id
_entity.type
_entity.pdbx_description
1 polymer ?
#
loop_
_entity_poly.entity_id
_entity_poly.type
_entity_poly.pdbx_seq_one_letter_code
_entity_poly.pdbx_strand_id
1 'polypeptide(L)'
;MWLAPLDAGVVLCSCWCLSDDTQMASAAMADSDGGNADDVAEEEHSGSGQAEQLDLDGVDRGMAHETADGEEGPQAANEYEPVLMSMYRRLVRRDRTLATQRDHGVNLVHMAAMKARGHYPQSFIDSYLDLVTANGADMTAADGGGWTPLQSAALNGSPYVADYLGRKLPAADINRRDHYSSTPLARAAVVVDLRTQLLQDPDTTKTNRNKIRAEMDNYKRIIRSLLRAGADISSIPTDTEGRRRRRQLVLTEYTTVLNELGLCVMAAVNAALSPHRSLAALLTPRLAVGPQEAPIFGWRIASYLFDADAAASATTEAIGESVRQTELARRVCAAAVRFVKSAVYQASSNREVVGGTADVGGQVVRVPQLQCFVLEGVDSRPPEVVHTHGHVGLREVVHRARLDEAAKWGLADGAVVKGFNAHLGDADCQFTWQQLGAALQQPTPAPAAPAATQ
;
A
#
# COMPACT_ATOMS: atom_id res chain seq x y z
N MET A 1 -9.08 16.38 24.02
CA MET A 1 -7.85 17.17 24.28
C MET A 1 -6.73 16.93 23.25
N TRP A 2 -6.41 15.69 22.84
CA TRP A 2 -5.20 15.44 22.03
C TRP A 2 -5.29 15.73 20.52
N LEU A 3 -6.45 15.50 19.89
CA LEU A 3 -6.70 15.78 18.47
C LEU A 3 -8.06 16.46 18.26
N ALA A 4 -8.17 17.68 18.77
CA ALA A 4 -9.18 18.63 18.34
C ALA A 4 -8.48 19.73 17.51
N PRO A 5 -9.12 20.30 16.47
CA PRO A 5 -8.72 21.62 16.01
C PRO A 5 -8.88 22.60 17.18
N LEU A 6 -7.89 23.46 17.40
CA LEU A 6 -8.00 24.57 18.34
C LEU A 6 -8.68 25.75 17.64
N ASP A 7 -9.99 25.64 17.45
CA ASP A 7 -10.81 26.81 17.15
C ASP A 7 -10.67 27.86 18.27
N ALA A 8 -10.78 29.13 17.89
CA ALA A 8 -10.31 30.31 18.65
C ALA A 8 -10.43 30.20 20.19
N GLY A 9 -9.28 30.30 20.86
CA GLY A 9 -9.11 29.82 22.23
C GLY A 9 -9.95 30.52 23.31
N VAL A 10 -10.64 29.71 24.10
CA VAL A 10 -10.99 30.01 25.50
C VAL A 10 -10.43 28.89 26.37
N VAL A 11 -9.66 29.23 27.40
CA VAL A 11 -9.25 28.29 28.44
C VAL A 11 -10.36 28.19 29.47
N LEU A 12 -11.02 27.03 29.58
CA LEU A 12 -11.80 26.69 30.77
C LEU A 12 -11.81 25.17 31.00
N CYS A 13 -11.58 24.78 32.25
CA CYS A 13 -11.76 23.42 32.74
C CYS A 13 -13.08 23.37 33.52
N SER A 14 -13.92 22.36 33.30
CA SER A 14 -15.09 22.08 34.13
C SER A 14 -15.56 20.63 33.96
N CYS A 15 -15.94 20.01 35.07
CA CYS A 15 -16.60 18.71 35.10
C CYS A 15 -18.11 18.91 35.02
N TRP A 16 -18.81 18.12 34.20
CA TRP A 16 -20.24 17.87 34.34
C TRP A 16 -20.49 16.36 34.19
N CYS A 17 -21.26 15.80 35.11
CA CYS A 17 -21.75 14.42 35.13
C CYS A 17 -23.22 14.46 35.60
N LEU A 18 -24.01 13.43 35.27
CA LEU A 18 -25.43 13.25 35.68
C LEU A 18 -26.40 14.26 35.02
N SER A 19 -27.72 14.06 34.88
CA SER A 19 -28.62 12.87 34.89
C SER A 19 -30.06 13.34 34.57
N ASP A 20 -31.01 12.59 34.00
CA ASP A 20 -31.11 11.36 33.18
C ASP A 20 -32.32 11.63 32.21
N ASP A 21 -33.11 10.75 31.56
CA ASP A 21 -33.25 9.28 31.41
C ASP A 21 -33.97 9.01 30.08
N THR A 22 -33.87 7.79 29.52
CA THR A 22 -35.07 7.16 28.90
C THR A 22 -34.98 5.63 28.95
N GLN A 23 -35.81 5.02 29.80
CA GLN A 23 -35.86 3.56 29.98
C GLN A 23 -36.57 2.78 28.85
N MET A 24 -36.00 1.60 28.59
CA MET A 24 -36.68 0.30 28.36
C MET A 24 -37.70 0.15 27.20
N ALA A 25 -37.33 -0.71 26.25
CA ALA A 25 -38.28 -1.61 25.57
C ALA A 25 -37.62 -2.96 25.24
N SER A 26 -37.71 -3.92 26.16
CA SER A 26 -37.33 -5.32 25.90
C SER A 26 -38.57 -6.16 25.58
N ALA A 27 -38.61 -6.78 24.40
CA ALA A 27 -39.60 -7.81 24.06
C ALA A 27 -38.92 -8.96 23.32
N ALA A 28 -39.13 -10.19 23.80
CA ALA A 28 -38.74 -11.40 23.08
C ALA A 28 -39.89 -11.84 22.16
N MET A 29 -39.55 -12.49 21.06
CA MET A 29 -40.47 -13.33 20.29
C MET A 29 -39.88 -14.74 20.23
N ALA A 30 -40.75 -15.74 20.30
CA ALA A 30 -40.38 -17.15 20.31
C ALA A 30 -40.81 -17.83 19.00
N ASP A 31 -40.07 -18.86 18.58
CA ASP A 31 -40.46 -19.71 17.46
C ASP A 31 -41.69 -20.56 17.81
N SER A 32 -42.67 -20.64 16.91
CA SER A 32 -43.73 -21.66 16.90
C SER A 32 -44.37 -21.76 15.50
N ASP A 33 -44.62 -22.99 15.04
CA ASP A 33 -45.00 -23.31 13.66
C ASP A 33 -46.42 -22.91 13.22
N GLY A 34 -46.53 -22.46 11.96
CA GLY A 34 -47.30 -23.15 10.90
C GLY A 34 -48.84 -23.06 10.84
N GLY A 35 -49.38 -22.91 9.62
CA GLY A 35 -50.77 -23.32 9.31
C GLY A 35 -51.58 -22.44 8.35
N ASN A 36 -51.50 -22.72 7.05
CA ASN A 36 -52.52 -22.56 5.98
C ASN A 36 -53.73 -21.56 6.11
N ALA A 37 -53.76 -20.65 5.13
CA ALA A 37 -54.77 -20.59 4.04
C ALA A 37 -56.09 -19.78 4.14
N ASP A 38 -56.49 -19.33 2.94
CA ASP A 38 -57.80 -18.95 2.38
C ASP A 38 -58.43 -17.54 2.57
N ASP A 39 -58.77 -16.98 1.40
CA ASP A 39 -59.86 -16.06 0.98
C ASP A 39 -59.95 -14.54 1.33
N VAL A 40 -59.68 -13.75 0.25
CA VAL A 40 -60.59 -12.75 -0.38
C VAL A 40 -60.66 -11.28 0.14
N ALA A 41 -60.78 -10.37 -0.84
CA ALA A 41 -61.20 -8.94 -0.82
C ALA A 41 -60.12 -7.83 -0.77
N GLU A 42 -59.99 -7.19 -1.94
CA GLU A 42 -59.70 -5.77 -2.28
C GLU A 42 -59.53 -4.74 -1.14
N GLU A 43 -58.43 -3.99 -1.14
CA GLU A 43 -58.30 -2.70 -1.86
C GLU A 43 -56.82 -2.27 -2.00
N GLU A 44 -56.50 -1.34 -2.92
CA GLU A 44 -55.14 -0.83 -3.13
C GLU A 44 -54.79 0.33 -2.20
N HIS A 45 -53.59 0.34 -1.61
CA HIS A 45 -52.88 1.59 -1.28
C HIS A 45 -51.35 1.46 -1.43
N SER A 46 -50.75 2.46 -2.08
CA SER A 46 -49.29 2.54 -2.25
C SER A 46 -48.60 2.97 -0.94
N GLY A 47 -47.58 2.23 -0.51
CA GLY A 47 -46.78 2.55 0.68
C GLY A 47 -45.30 2.23 0.45
N SER A 48 -44.47 3.27 0.35
CA SER A 48 -43.03 3.15 0.08
C SER A 48 -42.28 2.38 1.17
N GLY A 49 -41.46 1.42 0.76
CA GLY A 49 -40.46 0.81 1.65
C GLY A 49 -39.41 1.85 2.04
N GLN A 50 -39.40 2.27 3.30
CA GLN A 50 -38.38 3.16 3.84
C GLN A 50 -37.07 2.40 4.04
N ALA A 51 -35.98 2.90 3.45
CA ALA A 51 -34.64 2.49 3.86
C ALA A 51 -34.32 3.13 5.21
N GLU A 52 -33.64 2.40 6.10
CA GLU A 52 -33.14 2.98 7.35
C GLU A 52 -32.13 4.10 7.03
N GLN A 53 -32.50 5.32 7.40
CA GLN A 53 -31.68 6.50 7.22
C GLN A 53 -30.42 6.35 8.09
N LEU A 54 -29.23 6.33 7.48
CA LEU A 54 -27.99 6.51 8.23
C LEU A 54 -27.86 7.98 8.60
N ASP A 55 -28.34 8.34 9.79
CA ASP A 55 -28.23 9.70 10.32
C ASP A 55 -26.76 10.11 10.48
N LEU A 56 -26.31 10.99 9.58
CA LEU A 56 -24.95 11.52 9.54
C LEU A 56 -24.88 13.02 9.91
N ASP A 57 -26.01 13.63 10.30
CA ASP A 57 -26.09 15.03 10.74
C ASP A 57 -25.62 15.19 12.20
N GLY A 58 -24.31 15.06 12.39
CA GLY A 58 -23.61 15.10 13.68
C GLY A 58 -22.61 16.24 13.82
N VAL A 59 -23.05 17.48 13.60
CA VAL A 59 -22.31 18.74 13.87
C VAL A 59 -21.01 18.95 13.06
N ASP A 60 -21.13 19.57 11.88
CA ASP A 60 -20.07 20.39 11.28
C ASP A 60 -20.59 21.82 11.08
N ARG A 61 -19.99 22.80 11.75
CA ARG A 61 -20.28 24.24 11.60
C ARG A 61 -19.04 25.02 11.17
N GLY A 62 -18.15 24.39 10.39
CA GLY A 62 -16.99 25.05 9.79
C GLY A 62 -17.42 26.24 8.93
N MET A 63 -16.97 27.44 9.31
CA MET A 63 -17.23 28.66 8.55
C MET A 63 -16.59 28.60 7.16
N ALA A 64 -17.25 29.21 6.17
CA ALA A 64 -16.62 29.49 4.90
C ALA A 64 -15.57 30.59 5.08
N HIS A 65 -14.32 30.29 4.74
CA HIS A 65 -13.28 31.31 4.67
C HIS A 65 -13.44 32.05 3.33
N GLU A 66 -14.02 33.24 3.35
CA GLU A 66 -13.96 34.14 2.20
C GLU A 66 -12.52 34.60 2.00
N THR A 67 -11.98 34.39 0.80
CA THR A 67 -10.65 34.85 0.42
C THR A 67 -10.76 36.22 -0.23
N ALA A 68 -10.45 37.27 0.53
CA ALA A 68 -10.21 38.60 -0.02
C ALA A 68 -8.78 38.67 -0.59
N ASP A 69 -8.59 39.36 -1.72
CA ASP A 69 -7.30 39.47 -2.40
C ASP A 69 -6.28 40.29 -1.57
N GLY A 70 -5.01 39.84 -1.55
CA GLY A 70 -3.94 40.56 -0.85
C GLY A 70 -2.57 39.88 -0.87
N GLU A 71 -1.72 40.29 -1.82
CA GLU A 71 -0.24 40.23 -1.90
C GLU A 71 0.53 39.01 -1.33
N GLU A 72 1.31 38.34 -2.19
CA GLU A 72 2.19 37.21 -1.81
C GLU A 72 3.39 37.65 -0.96
N GLY A 73 3.30 37.46 0.36
CA GLY A 73 4.45 37.49 1.27
C GLY A 73 5.26 36.17 1.26
N PRO A 74 6.52 36.17 1.75
CA PRO A 74 7.34 34.96 1.80
C PRO A 74 6.68 33.84 2.63
N GLN A 75 6.67 32.62 2.09
CA GLN A 75 6.00 31.47 2.70
C GLN A 75 6.52 31.19 4.12
N ALA A 76 5.70 31.50 5.12
CA ALA A 76 5.93 31.06 6.49
C ALA A 76 5.87 29.53 6.54
N ALA A 77 6.99 28.88 6.87
CA ALA A 77 7.03 27.44 7.07
C ALA A 77 6.09 27.03 8.21
N ASN A 78 5.38 25.90 8.08
CA ASN A 78 4.34 25.50 9.02
C ASN A 78 4.90 25.02 10.38
N GLU A 79 5.31 25.95 11.24
CA GLU A 79 5.89 25.66 12.56
C GLU A 79 4.93 24.94 13.53
N TYR A 80 3.62 24.95 13.24
CA TYR A 80 2.58 24.32 14.05
C TYR A 80 2.86 22.84 14.33
N GLU A 81 3.24 22.07 13.32
CA GLU A 81 3.47 20.62 13.44
C GLU A 81 4.69 20.29 14.33
N PRO A 82 5.90 20.86 14.12
CA PRO A 82 7.01 20.74 15.06
C PRO A 82 6.67 21.15 16.50
N VAL A 83 5.94 22.26 16.68
CA VAL A 83 5.56 22.77 18.00
C VAL A 83 4.59 21.80 18.71
N LEU A 84 3.54 21.37 18.03
CA LEU A 84 2.55 20.41 18.54
C LEU A 84 3.20 19.07 18.90
N MET A 85 4.07 18.55 18.02
CA MET A 85 4.87 17.35 18.28
C MET A 85 5.79 17.54 19.50
N SER A 86 6.36 18.72 19.71
CA SER A 86 7.16 19.03 20.90
C SER A 86 6.32 19.02 22.19
N MET A 87 5.06 19.47 22.12
CA MET A 87 4.12 19.43 23.25
C MET A 87 3.73 18.00 23.60
N TYR A 88 3.34 17.17 22.63
CA TYR A 88 3.07 15.75 22.83
C TYR A 88 4.27 15.04 23.47
N ARG A 89 5.48 15.24 22.92
CA ARG A 89 6.73 14.69 23.48
C ARG A 89 7.01 15.20 24.90
N ARG A 90 6.57 16.40 25.30
CA ARG A 90 6.71 16.92 26.68
C ARG A 90 5.67 16.32 27.63
N LEU A 91 4.43 16.14 27.18
CA LEU A 91 3.35 15.53 27.96
C LEU A 91 3.67 14.07 28.28
N VAL A 92 3.97 13.25 27.27
CA VAL A 92 4.32 11.82 27.45
C VAL A 92 5.59 11.62 28.29
N ARG A 93 6.51 12.61 28.31
CA ARG A 93 7.69 12.60 29.20
C ARG A 93 7.38 12.98 30.66
N ARG A 94 6.29 13.70 30.93
CA ARG A 94 5.83 14.03 32.29
C ARG A 94 4.97 12.91 32.87
N ASP A 95 4.10 12.34 32.04
CA ASP A 95 3.25 11.22 32.39
C ASP A 95 3.12 10.27 31.19
N ARG A 96 3.68 9.06 31.33
CA ARG A 96 3.64 8.02 30.30
C ARG A 96 2.29 7.32 30.23
N THR A 97 1.49 7.34 31.31
CA THR A 97 0.19 6.64 31.38
C THR A 97 -0.84 7.23 30.41
N LEU A 98 -0.67 8.50 30.02
CA LEU A 98 -1.45 9.18 28.99
C LEU A 98 -1.42 8.44 27.64
N ALA A 99 -0.33 7.72 27.32
CA ALA A 99 -0.24 6.93 26.09
C ALA A 99 -1.10 5.64 26.15
N THR A 100 -1.21 5.05 27.34
CA THR A 100 -2.03 3.86 27.62
C THR A 100 -3.49 4.17 27.96
N GLN A 101 -3.87 5.45 28.10
CA GLN A 101 -5.22 5.84 28.50
C GLN A 101 -6.28 5.37 27.49
N ARG A 102 -7.38 4.83 28.01
CA ARG A 102 -8.55 4.40 27.23
C ARG A 102 -9.81 5.05 27.78
N ASP A 103 -10.73 5.37 26.88
CA ASP A 103 -12.06 5.93 27.18
C ASP A 103 -13.09 5.19 26.32
N HIS A 104 -14.08 4.53 26.93
CA HIS A 104 -15.01 3.61 26.24
C HIS A 104 -14.31 2.58 25.31
N GLY A 105 -13.08 2.20 25.66
CA GLY A 105 -12.19 1.34 24.87
C GLY A 105 -11.35 2.08 23.80
N VAL A 106 -11.79 3.24 23.34
CA VAL A 106 -11.04 4.12 22.42
C VAL A 106 -9.71 4.54 23.06
N ASN A 107 -8.62 4.57 22.28
CA ASN A 107 -7.28 4.97 22.75
C ASN A 107 -6.62 6.00 21.82
N LEU A 108 -5.40 6.46 22.11
CA LEU A 108 -4.71 7.48 21.29
C LEU A 108 -4.50 7.09 19.81
N VAL A 109 -4.45 5.79 19.49
CA VAL A 109 -4.33 5.29 18.11
C VAL A 109 -5.69 5.40 17.38
N HIS A 110 -6.79 5.05 18.05
CA HIS A 110 -8.15 5.31 17.55
C HIS A 110 -8.40 6.81 17.35
N MET A 111 -7.95 7.66 18.28
CA MET A 111 -8.09 9.11 18.16
C MET A 111 -7.34 9.66 16.93
N ALA A 112 -6.15 9.16 16.63
CA ALA A 112 -5.44 9.48 15.38
C ALA A 112 -6.26 9.01 14.16
N ALA A 113 -6.73 7.77 14.18
CA ALA A 113 -7.53 7.18 13.12
C ALA A 113 -8.84 7.95 12.83
N MET A 114 -9.49 8.51 13.85
CA MET A 114 -10.74 9.28 13.73
C MET A 114 -10.53 10.73 13.29
N LYS A 115 -9.38 11.35 13.65
CA LYS A 115 -9.17 12.81 13.55
C LYS A 115 -8.12 13.24 12.52
N ALA A 116 -7.24 12.35 12.06
CA ALA A 116 -6.18 12.72 11.11
C ALA A 116 -6.74 13.10 9.72
N ARG A 117 -7.66 12.30 9.18
CA ARG A 117 -8.36 12.43 7.88
C ARG A 117 -7.41 12.72 6.70
N GLY A 118 -7.03 13.97 6.46
CA GLY A 118 -5.94 14.30 5.53
C GLY A 118 -5.12 15.52 5.95
N HIS A 119 -5.28 15.99 7.19
CA HIS A 119 -4.87 17.32 7.64
C HIS A 119 -3.41 17.40 8.11
N TYR A 120 -2.73 16.26 8.22
CA TYR A 120 -1.35 16.15 8.67
C TYR A 120 -0.54 15.31 7.67
N PRO A 121 0.73 15.65 7.40
CA PRO A 121 1.59 14.84 6.54
C PRO A 121 1.97 13.51 7.21
N GLN A 122 2.35 12.53 6.39
CA GLN A 122 2.72 11.18 6.84
C GLN A 122 3.83 11.19 7.89
N SER A 123 4.85 12.05 7.74
CA SER A 123 5.96 12.17 8.70
C SER A 123 5.52 12.62 10.11
N PHE A 124 4.47 13.44 10.22
CA PHE A 124 3.88 13.83 11.51
C PHE A 124 3.07 12.68 12.12
N ILE A 125 2.28 11.98 11.29
CA ILE A 125 1.47 10.83 11.73
C ILE A 125 2.35 9.66 12.18
N ASP A 126 3.35 9.27 11.39
CA ASP A 126 4.34 8.26 11.76
C ASP A 126 5.06 8.67 13.06
N SER A 127 5.50 9.93 13.19
CA SER A 127 6.12 10.47 14.42
C SER A 127 5.21 10.45 15.65
N TYR A 128 3.89 10.65 15.48
CA TYR A 128 2.91 10.61 16.56
C TYR A 128 2.64 9.16 16.99
N LEU A 129 2.47 8.27 16.02
CA LEU A 129 2.16 6.86 16.27
C LEU A 129 3.37 6.13 16.88
N ASP A 130 4.59 6.38 16.40
CA ASP A 130 5.82 5.90 17.04
C ASP A 130 5.95 6.43 18.49
N LEU A 131 5.60 7.70 18.74
CA LEU A 131 5.66 8.28 20.10
C LEU A 131 4.70 7.59 21.07
N VAL A 132 3.44 7.36 20.69
CA VAL A 132 2.45 6.76 21.60
C VAL A 132 2.66 5.25 21.75
N THR A 133 3.01 4.53 20.68
CA THR A 133 3.26 3.08 20.71
C THR A 133 4.53 2.73 21.50
N ALA A 134 5.61 3.49 21.37
CA ALA A 134 6.81 3.37 22.21
C ALA A 134 6.57 3.72 23.70
N ASN A 135 5.35 4.15 24.05
CA ASN A 135 4.90 4.37 25.42
C ASN A 135 3.68 3.50 25.80
N GLY A 136 3.41 2.43 25.03
CA GLY A 136 2.43 1.39 25.38
C GLY A 136 1.05 1.54 24.75
N ALA A 137 0.83 2.49 23.84
CA ALA A 137 -0.45 2.58 23.12
C ALA A 137 -0.66 1.36 22.20
N ASP A 138 -1.71 0.59 22.46
CA ASP A 138 -2.03 -0.64 21.72
C ASP A 138 -2.64 -0.33 20.34
N MET A 139 -2.03 -0.89 19.28
CA MET A 139 -2.50 -0.76 17.89
C MET A 139 -3.61 -1.77 17.52
N THR A 140 -3.82 -2.80 18.34
CA THR A 140 -4.76 -3.93 18.13
C THR A 140 -5.98 -3.90 19.04
N ALA A 141 -6.03 -2.96 19.98
CA ALA A 141 -7.16 -2.73 20.88
C ALA A 141 -8.47 -2.62 20.10
N ALA A 142 -9.54 -3.22 20.61
CA ALA A 142 -10.90 -2.97 20.16
C ALA A 142 -11.61 -2.00 21.10
N ASP A 143 -12.35 -1.02 20.56
CA ASP A 143 -13.28 -0.17 21.31
C ASP A 143 -14.59 -0.90 21.67
N GLY A 144 -15.54 -0.20 22.31
CA GLY A 144 -16.84 -0.77 22.67
C GLY A 144 -17.69 -1.26 21.48
N GLY A 145 -17.46 -0.75 20.26
CA GLY A 145 -18.08 -1.23 19.03
C GLY A 145 -17.39 -2.44 18.41
N GLY A 146 -16.32 -2.93 19.05
CA GLY A 146 -15.45 -3.98 18.50
C GLY A 146 -14.51 -3.47 17.41
N TRP A 147 -14.42 -2.14 17.21
CA TRP A 147 -13.61 -1.57 16.15
C TRP A 147 -12.15 -1.41 16.59
N THR A 148 -11.23 -1.75 15.70
CA THR A 148 -9.80 -1.50 15.84
C THR A 148 -9.42 -0.12 15.26
N PRO A 149 -8.25 0.45 15.59
CA PRO A 149 -7.80 1.71 15.00
C PRO A 149 -7.73 1.66 13.46
N LEU A 150 -7.45 0.49 12.88
CA LEU A 150 -7.41 0.30 11.43
C LEU A 150 -8.82 0.39 10.81
N GLN A 151 -9.85 -0.13 11.48
CA GLN A 151 -11.25 0.02 11.06
C GLN A 151 -11.72 1.47 11.27
N SER A 152 -11.36 2.12 12.38
CA SER A 152 -11.62 3.55 12.58
C SER A 152 -11.00 4.41 11.48
N ALA A 153 -9.76 4.10 11.05
CA ALA A 153 -9.05 4.83 9.99
C ALA A 153 -9.70 4.60 8.62
N ALA A 154 -10.12 3.36 8.35
CA ALA A 154 -10.81 2.99 7.12
C ALA A 154 -12.21 3.61 6.98
N LEU A 155 -12.90 3.84 8.11
CA LEU A 155 -14.21 4.48 8.15
C LEU A 155 -14.12 6.02 8.11
N ASN A 156 -13.17 6.62 8.83
CA ASN A 156 -13.01 8.08 8.93
C ASN A 156 -12.16 8.69 7.80
N GLY A 157 -11.59 7.88 6.92
CA GLY A 157 -10.83 8.36 5.77
C GLY A 157 -9.43 8.89 6.12
N SER A 158 -8.74 8.28 7.09
CA SER A 158 -7.36 8.64 7.52
C SER A 158 -6.28 7.75 6.87
N PRO A 159 -5.66 8.12 5.73
CA PRO A 159 -4.82 7.21 4.94
C PRO A 159 -3.46 6.97 5.57
N TYR A 160 -2.80 8.00 6.13
CA TYR A 160 -1.47 7.82 6.74
C TYR A 160 -1.52 6.98 8.02
N VAL A 161 -2.65 7.02 8.75
CA VAL A 161 -2.86 6.13 9.92
C VAL A 161 -3.09 4.69 9.45
N ALA A 162 -3.92 4.47 8.41
CA ALA A 162 -4.12 3.15 7.82
C ALA A 162 -2.83 2.56 7.21
N ASP A 163 -1.98 3.40 6.61
CA ASP A 163 -0.69 3.03 6.04
C ASP A 163 0.32 2.61 7.11
N TYR A 164 0.51 3.44 8.14
CA TYR A 164 1.38 3.11 9.28
C TYR A 164 0.93 1.79 9.95
N LEU A 165 -0.36 1.65 10.22
CA LEU A 165 -0.91 0.42 10.81
C LEU A 165 -0.73 -0.78 9.86
N GLY A 166 -0.91 -0.60 8.54
CA GLY A 166 -0.67 -1.62 7.52
C GLY A 166 0.78 -2.12 7.49
N ARG A 167 1.75 -1.22 7.71
CA ARG A 167 3.18 -1.56 7.84
C ARG A 167 3.49 -2.28 9.18
N LYS A 168 2.92 -1.83 10.30
CA LYS A 168 3.30 -2.31 11.65
C LYS A 168 2.53 -3.53 12.18
N LEU A 169 1.24 -3.69 11.86
CA LEU A 169 0.39 -4.76 12.40
C LEU A 169 0.75 -6.16 11.83
N PRO A 170 0.39 -7.29 12.48
CA PRO A 170 0.45 -8.61 11.86
C PRO A 170 -0.70 -8.83 10.87
N ALA A 171 -0.52 -9.74 9.90
CA ALA A 171 -1.51 -9.98 8.83
C ALA A 171 -2.91 -10.43 9.31
N ALA A 172 -2.99 -10.97 10.53
CA ALA A 172 -4.27 -11.32 11.18
C ALA A 172 -5.11 -10.07 11.53
N ASP A 173 -4.48 -9.00 12.05
CA ASP A 173 -5.18 -7.77 12.42
C ASP A 173 -5.57 -6.93 11.20
N ILE A 174 -4.83 -7.02 10.07
CA ILE A 174 -5.20 -6.40 8.79
C ILE A 174 -6.57 -6.89 8.30
N ASN A 175 -6.90 -8.16 8.58
CA ASN A 175 -8.12 -8.84 8.14
C ASN A 175 -9.13 -9.08 9.27
N ARG A 176 -8.90 -8.47 10.43
CA ARG A 176 -9.77 -8.62 11.60
C ARG A 176 -11.15 -8.02 11.34
N ARG A 177 -12.17 -8.72 11.82
CA ARG A 177 -13.58 -8.35 11.65
C ARG A 177 -14.10 -7.63 12.88
N ASP A 178 -14.99 -6.65 12.66
CA ASP A 178 -15.80 -6.05 13.71
C ASP A 178 -17.01 -6.94 14.08
N HIS A 179 -17.84 -6.48 15.01
CA HIS A 179 -19.08 -7.17 15.41
C HIS A 179 -20.10 -7.35 14.26
N TYR A 180 -19.94 -6.64 13.14
CA TYR A 180 -20.75 -6.78 11.92
C TYR A 180 -20.09 -7.69 10.88
N SER A 181 -19.08 -8.49 11.28
CA SER A 181 -18.25 -9.33 10.42
C SER A 181 -17.46 -8.59 9.33
N SER A 182 -17.27 -7.26 9.45
CA SER A 182 -16.68 -6.41 8.41
C SER A 182 -15.19 -6.16 8.63
N THR A 183 -14.40 -6.30 7.56
CA THR A 183 -12.95 -6.00 7.54
C THR A 183 -12.70 -4.49 7.31
N PRO A 184 -11.50 -3.95 7.59
CA PRO A 184 -11.16 -2.56 7.24
C PRO A 184 -11.36 -2.28 5.74
N LEU A 185 -11.00 -3.24 4.89
CA LEU A 185 -11.14 -3.13 3.43
C LEU A 185 -12.62 -3.07 3.01
N ALA A 186 -13.46 -3.92 3.61
CA ALA A 186 -14.90 -3.87 3.39
C ALA A 186 -15.51 -2.53 3.85
N ARG A 187 -15.13 -2.02 5.04
CA ARG A 187 -15.58 -0.71 5.54
C ARG A 187 -15.21 0.43 4.59
N ALA A 188 -13.96 0.52 4.14
CA ALA A 188 -13.54 1.53 3.16
C ALA A 188 -14.33 1.41 1.84
N ALA A 189 -14.56 0.19 1.34
CA ALA A 189 -15.33 -0.04 0.12
C ALA A 189 -16.79 0.40 0.23
N VAL A 190 -17.45 0.21 1.38
CA VAL A 190 -18.82 0.73 1.63
C VAL A 190 -18.84 2.25 1.50
N VAL A 191 -17.87 2.95 2.10
CA VAL A 191 -17.83 4.41 2.09
C VAL A 191 -17.55 4.95 0.68
N VAL A 192 -16.71 4.29 -0.11
CA VAL A 192 -16.49 4.65 -1.53
C VAL A 192 -17.73 4.40 -2.39
N ASP A 193 -18.44 3.28 -2.21
CA ASP A 193 -19.70 2.99 -2.94
C ASP A 193 -20.79 4.02 -2.62
N LEU A 194 -21.01 4.35 -1.33
CA LEU A 194 -21.95 5.38 -0.90
C LEU A 194 -21.60 6.76 -1.49
N ARG A 195 -20.33 7.18 -1.39
CA ARG A 195 -19.86 8.46 -1.93
C ARG A 195 -19.92 8.53 -3.45
N THR A 196 -19.72 7.41 -4.13
CA THR A 196 -19.85 7.33 -5.59
C THR A 196 -21.31 7.50 -6.01
N GLN A 197 -22.26 6.95 -5.25
CA GLN A 197 -23.70 7.15 -5.48
C GLN A 197 -24.10 8.62 -5.24
N LEU A 198 -23.66 9.23 -4.12
CA LEU A 198 -23.87 10.66 -3.83
C LEU A 198 -23.25 11.61 -4.89
N LEU A 199 -22.23 11.19 -5.64
CA LEU A 199 -21.71 12.00 -6.75
C LEU A 199 -22.57 11.95 -8.03
N GLN A 200 -23.43 10.95 -8.19
CA GLN A 200 -24.40 10.85 -9.29
C GLN A 200 -25.76 11.48 -8.94
N ASP A 201 -26.02 11.70 -7.66
CA ASP A 201 -27.21 12.37 -7.15
C ASP A 201 -27.34 13.80 -7.73
N PRO A 202 -28.49 14.17 -8.32
CA PRO A 202 -28.70 15.50 -8.92
C PRO A 202 -28.72 16.63 -7.88
N ASP A 203 -29.24 16.37 -6.68
CA ASP A 203 -29.50 17.36 -5.62
C ASP A 203 -28.24 17.65 -4.79
N THR A 204 -27.23 16.77 -4.81
CA THR A 204 -25.94 17.00 -4.14
C THR A 204 -25.25 18.26 -4.68
N THR A 205 -25.13 19.30 -3.85
CA THR A 205 -24.60 20.62 -4.26
C THR A 205 -23.19 20.56 -4.85
N LYS A 206 -22.82 21.52 -5.71
CA LYS A 206 -21.47 21.62 -6.30
C LYS A 206 -20.36 21.62 -5.24
N THR A 207 -20.59 22.32 -4.11
CA THR A 207 -19.68 22.36 -2.96
C THR A 207 -19.54 20.98 -2.31
N ASN A 208 -20.64 20.25 -2.13
CA ASN A 208 -20.62 18.90 -1.57
C ASN A 208 -19.93 17.92 -2.53
N ARG A 209 -20.19 17.98 -3.84
CA ARG A 209 -19.48 17.17 -4.84
C ARG A 209 -17.96 17.41 -4.78
N ASN A 210 -17.52 18.64 -4.55
CA ASN A 210 -16.09 18.96 -4.37
C ASN A 210 -15.51 18.39 -3.07
N LYS A 211 -16.19 18.56 -1.91
CA LYS A 211 -15.78 17.95 -0.63
C LYS A 211 -15.66 16.41 -0.75
N ILE A 212 -16.69 15.76 -1.32
CA ILE A 212 -16.74 14.31 -1.51
C ILE A 212 -15.55 13.83 -2.36
N ARG A 213 -15.24 14.50 -3.47
CA ARG A 213 -14.09 14.15 -4.34
C ARG A 213 -12.75 14.25 -3.61
N ALA A 214 -12.50 15.34 -2.90
CA ALA A 214 -11.26 15.54 -2.16
C ALA A 214 -11.05 14.46 -1.08
N GLU A 215 -12.11 14.10 -0.35
CA GLU A 215 -12.05 13.02 0.63
C GLU A 215 -11.98 11.62 0.01
N MET A 216 -12.61 11.37 -1.15
CA MET A 216 -12.57 10.06 -1.83
C MET A 216 -11.15 9.60 -2.14
N ASP A 217 -10.23 10.51 -2.46
CA ASP A 217 -8.83 10.14 -2.71
C ASP A 217 -8.10 9.66 -1.45
N ASN A 218 -8.56 10.03 -0.24
CA ASN A 218 -8.08 9.41 1.00
C ASN A 218 -8.58 7.97 1.14
N TYR A 219 -9.85 7.68 0.82
CA TYR A 219 -10.36 6.31 0.85
C TYR A 219 -9.71 5.41 -0.22
N LYS A 220 -9.40 5.94 -1.41
CA LYS A 220 -8.57 5.24 -2.40
C LYS A 220 -7.16 4.93 -1.88
N ARG A 221 -6.50 5.91 -1.24
CA ARG A 221 -5.20 5.70 -0.58
C ARG A 221 -5.28 4.62 0.50
N ILE A 222 -6.34 4.61 1.32
CA ILE A 222 -6.61 3.56 2.32
C ILE A 222 -6.75 2.19 1.66
N ILE A 223 -7.62 2.07 0.65
CA ILE A 223 -7.85 0.80 -0.05
C ILE A 223 -6.52 0.27 -0.62
N ARG A 224 -5.73 1.14 -1.27
CA ARG A 224 -4.38 0.76 -1.74
C ARG A 224 -3.45 0.33 -0.59
N SER A 225 -3.28 1.11 0.47
CA SER A 225 -2.40 0.72 1.59
C SER A 225 -2.86 -0.56 2.31
N LEU A 226 -4.17 -0.81 2.44
CA LEU A 226 -4.72 -2.08 2.95
C LEU A 226 -4.37 -3.26 2.03
N LEU A 227 -4.52 -3.08 0.71
CA LEU A 227 -4.17 -4.11 -0.27
C LEU A 227 -2.65 -4.39 -0.29
N ARG A 228 -1.81 -3.36 -0.15
CA ARG A 228 -0.35 -3.53 0.04
C ARG A 228 -0.05 -4.30 1.33
N ALA A 229 -0.77 -4.03 2.42
CA ALA A 229 -0.63 -4.74 3.70
C ALA A 229 -1.17 -6.18 3.72
N GLY A 230 -1.78 -6.67 2.63
CA GLY A 230 -2.32 -8.03 2.53
C GLY A 230 -3.78 -8.17 2.99
N ALA A 231 -4.59 -7.12 2.86
CA ALA A 231 -6.04 -7.22 3.07
C ALA A 231 -6.71 -8.07 1.99
N ASP A 232 -7.54 -9.02 2.41
CA ASP A 232 -8.18 -10.00 1.54
C ASP A 232 -9.41 -9.42 0.83
N ILE A 233 -9.33 -9.33 -0.50
CA ILE A 233 -10.45 -8.91 -1.38
C ILE A 233 -11.61 -9.92 -1.30
N SER A 234 -11.35 -11.19 -0.99
CA SER A 234 -12.40 -12.21 -0.81
C SER A 234 -13.31 -11.93 0.39
N SER A 235 -12.84 -11.15 1.37
CA SER A 235 -13.63 -10.69 2.52
C SER A 235 -14.80 -9.76 2.15
N ILE A 236 -14.87 -9.27 0.91
CA ILE A 236 -16.04 -8.59 0.33
C ILE A 236 -16.85 -9.64 -0.47
N PRO A 237 -18.04 -10.06 0.00
CA PRO A 237 -18.87 -11.04 -0.71
C PRO A 237 -19.41 -10.53 -2.06
N THR A 238 -20.06 -11.39 -2.82
CA THR A 238 -20.60 -11.09 -4.16
C THR A 238 -22.08 -11.46 -4.32
N ASP A 239 -22.77 -11.74 -3.22
CA ASP A 239 -24.18 -12.12 -3.15
C ASP A 239 -25.13 -10.98 -3.57
N THR A 240 -24.94 -9.78 -3.02
CA THR A 240 -25.76 -8.60 -3.37
C THR A 240 -25.06 -7.70 -4.39
N GLU A 241 -25.84 -6.96 -5.18
CA GLU A 241 -25.32 -6.06 -6.21
C GLU A 241 -24.46 -4.94 -5.63
N GLY A 242 -24.87 -4.36 -4.49
CA GLY A 242 -24.06 -3.37 -3.77
C GLY A 242 -22.70 -3.94 -3.34
N ARG A 243 -22.63 -5.21 -2.93
CA ARG A 243 -21.36 -5.86 -2.57
C ARG A 243 -20.50 -6.17 -3.80
N ARG A 244 -21.10 -6.57 -4.94
CA ARG A 244 -20.40 -6.70 -6.24
C ARG A 244 -19.78 -5.37 -6.68
N ARG A 245 -20.52 -4.25 -6.64
CA ARG A 245 -19.98 -2.90 -6.92
C ARG A 245 -18.81 -2.53 -5.99
N ARG A 246 -18.94 -2.78 -4.68
CA ARG A 246 -17.88 -2.52 -3.67
C ARG A 246 -16.61 -3.31 -3.97
N ARG A 247 -16.74 -4.59 -4.36
CA ARG A 247 -15.62 -5.43 -4.77
C ARG A 247 -14.97 -4.92 -6.06
N GLN A 248 -15.76 -4.49 -7.05
CA GLN A 248 -15.23 -3.93 -8.29
C GLN A 248 -14.44 -2.62 -8.07
N LEU A 249 -14.90 -1.74 -7.17
CA LEU A 249 -14.17 -0.53 -6.78
C LEU A 249 -12.80 -0.86 -6.16
N VAL A 250 -12.74 -1.91 -5.33
CA VAL A 250 -11.48 -2.41 -4.75
C VAL A 250 -10.56 -3.04 -5.81
N LEU A 251 -11.10 -3.77 -6.78
CA LEU A 251 -10.32 -4.34 -7.90
C LEU A 251 -9.71 -3.24 -8.81
N THR A 252 -10.40 -2.12 -9.02
CA THR A 252 -9.85 -0.95 -9.72
C THR A 252 -8.65 -0.37 -8.97
N GLU A 253 -8.75 -0.15 -7.65
CA GLU A 253 -7.61 0.34 -6.85
C GLU A 253 -6.49 -0.72 -6.74
N TYR A 254 -6.81 -2.02 -6.75
CA TYR A 254 -5.79 -3.08 -6.77
C TYR A 254 -5.03 -3.13 -8.10
N THR A 255 -5.69 -2.85 -9.23
CA THR A 255 -5.04 -2.67 -10.53
C THR A 255 -3.98 -1.56 -10.46
N THR A 256 -4.27 -0.47 -9.76
CA THR A 256 -3.30 0.61 -9.49
C THR A 256 -2.11 0.12 -8.65
N VAL A 257 -2.32 -0.65 -7.57
CA VAL A 257 -1.23 -1.25 -6.78
C VAL A 257 -0.35 -2.18 -7.63
N LEU A 258 -0.95 -3.03 -8.45
CA LEU A 258 -0.22 -3.91 -9.37
C LEU A 258 0.59 -3.09 -10.39
N ASN A 259 0.11 -1.94 -10.84
CA ASN A 259 0.82 -1.08 -11.79
C ASN A 259 1.93 -0.24 -11.14
N GLU A 260 1.77 0.18 -9.89
CA GLU A 260 2.81 0.85 -9.09
C GLU A 260 4.00 -0.10 -8.77
N LEU A 261 3.72 -1.40 -8.51
CA LEU A 261 4.71 -2.38 -8.03
C LEU A 261 6.00 -2.47 -8.86
N GLY A 262 5.91 -2.36 -10.18
CA GLY A 262 7.10 -2.42 -11.04
C GLY A 262 8.11 -1.31 -10.73
N LEU A 263 7.64 -0.10 -10.44
CA LEU A 263 8.49 1.03 -10.10
C LEU A 263 9.13 0.83 -8.72
N CYS A 264 8.36 0.34 -7.74
CA CYS A 264 8.84 0.03 -6.40
C CYS A 264 9.97 -1.00 -6.40
N VAL A 265 9.84 -2.09 -7.17
CA VAL A 265 10.89 -3.12 -7.29
C VAL A 265 12.16 -2.58 -7.93
N MET A 266 12.03 -1.79 -9.00
CA MET A 266 13.20 -1.17 -9.64
C MET A 266 13.86 -0.11 -8.73
N ALA A 267 13.10 0.59 -7.89
CA ALA A 267 13.65 1.50 -6.89
C ALA A 267 14.44 0.74 -5.80
N ALA A 268 13.85 -0.32 -5.23
CA ALA A 268 14.50 -1.17 -4.22
C ALA A 268 15.81 -1.79 -4.73
N VAL A 269 15.80 -2.36 -5.94
CA VAL A 269 17.01 -2.93 -6.58
C VAL A 269 18.06 -1.85 -6.88
N ASN A 270 17.65 -0.65 -7.29
CA ASN A 270 18.60 0.45 -7.51
C ASN A 270 19.22 0.99 -6.21
N ALA A 271 18.46 1.01 -5.11
CA ALA A 271 18.96 1.35 -3.79
C ALA A 271 19.95 0.28 -3.29
N ALA A 272 19.59 -1.00 -3.37
CA ALA A 272 20.45 -2.12 -2.98
C ALA A 272 21.78 -2.17 -3.75
N LEU A 273 21.78 -1.83 -5.04
CA LEU A 273 22.99 -1.74 -5.87
C LEU A 273 23.75 -0.41 -5.72
N SER A 274 23.22 0.59 -5.01
CA SER A 274 23.82 1.93 -4.90
C SER A 274 25.21 1.94 -4.25
N PRO A 275 25.46 1.22 -3.12
CA PRO A 275 26.78 1.19 -2.49
C PRO A 275 27.84 0.56 -3.42
N HIS A 276 27.49 -0.57 -4.06
CA HIS A 276 28.36 -1.28 -5.01
C HIS A 276 28.73 -0.41 -6.21
N ARG A 277 27.74 0.25 -6.83
CA ARG A 277 27.94 1.21 -7.94
C ARG A 277 28.86 2.37 -7.53
N SER A 278 28.64 2.93 -6.35
CA SER A 278 29.43 4.06 -5.83
C SER A 278 30.88 3.65 -5.58
N LEU A 279 31.09 2.48 -4.97
CA LEU A 279 32.43 1.92 -4.73
C LEU A 279 33.16 1.60 -6.05
N ALA A 280 32.49 0.95 -7.00
CA ALA A 280 33.06 0.65 -8.31
C ALA A 280 33.45 1.93 -9.08
N ALA A 281 32.63 2.98 -9.02
CA ALA A 281 32.92 4.28 -9.61
C ALA A 281 34.10 5.00 -8.93
N LEU A 282 34.27 4.84 -7.61
CA LEU A 282 35.43 5.37 -6.87
C LEU A 282 36.72 4.59 -7.15
N LEU A 283 36.64 3.29 -7.44
CA LEU A 283 37.80 2.44 -7.72
C LEU A 283 38.28 2.59 -9.16
N THR A 284 37.37 2.56 -10.13
CA THR A 284 37.66 2.57 -11.58
C THR A 284 38.76 3.56 -12.02
N PRO A 285 38.70 4.88 -11.70
CA PRO A 285 39.70 5.85 -12.16
C PRO A 285 41.04 5.79 -11.41
N ARG A 286 41.20 4.88 -10.44
CA ARG A 286 42.42 4.69 -9.64
C ARG A 286 43.21 3.43 -10.03
N LEU A 287 42.72 2.65 -10.99
CA LEU A 287 43.35 1.40 -11.43
C LEU A 287 44.35 1.68 -12.57
N ALA A 288 45.58 1.17 -12.45
CA ALA A 288 46.63 1.28 -13.45
C ALA A 288 46.44 0.25 -14.59
N VAL A 289 45.28 0.29 -15.25
CA VAL A 289 44.87 -0.60 -16.35
C VAL A 289 44.22 0.23 -17.47
N GLY A 290 43.94 -0.40 -18.63
CA GLY A 290 43.31 0.29 -19.76
C GLY A 290 41.88 0.76 -19.47
N PRO A 291 41.37 1.74 -20.25
CA PRO A 291 40.07 2.38 -19.99
C PRO A 291 38.85 1.47 -20.25
N GLN A 292 39.03 0.33 -20.94
CA GLN A 292 37.95 -0.66 -21.15
C GLN A 292 37.93 -1.71 -20.03
N GLU A 293 39.09 -1.99 -19.45
CA GLU A 293 39.32 -2.97 -18.40
C GLU A 293 39.06 -2.38 -17.00
N ALA A 294 39.37 -1.09 -16.80
CA ALA A 294 39.22 -0.40 -15.51
C ALA A 294 37.80 -0.49 -14.93
N PRO A 295 36.69 -0.34 -15.71
CA PRO A 295 35.34 -0.52 -15.20
C PRO A 295 35.07 -1.97 -14.75
N ILE A 296 35.65 -2.97 -15.43
CA ILE A 296 35.45 -4.39 -15.13
C ILE A 296 36.18 -4.76 -13.84
N PHE A 297 37.46 -4.37 -13.72
CA PHE A 297 38.22 -4.56 -12.49
C PHE A 297 37.63 -3.75 -11.33
N GLY A 298 37.19 -2.51 -11.54
CA GLY A 298 36.53 -1.68 -10.53
C GLY A 298 35.23 -2.30 -10.01
N TRP A 299 34.40 -2.84 -10.90
CA TRP A 299 33.18 -3.59 -10.56
C TRP A 299 33.51 -4.87 -9.78
N ARG A 300 34.52 -5.64 -10.22
CA ARG A 300 34.90 -6.89 -9.54
C ARG A 300 35.51 -6.66 -8.16
N ILE A 301 36.35 -5.63 -7.99
CA ILE A 301 36.93 -5.28 -6.69
C ILE A 301 35.83 -4.83 -5.72
N ALA A 302 34.86 -4.02 -6.18
CA ALA A 302 33.72 -3.62 -5.35
C ALA A 302 32.89 -4.83 -4.86
N SER A 303 32.78 -5.90 -5.66
CA SER A 303 31.97 -7.08 -5.30
C SER A 303 32.46 -7.83 -4.06
N TYR A 304 33.74 -7.74 -3.71
CA TYR A 304 34.31 -8.34 -2.48
C TYR A 304 33.93 -7.58 -1.21
N LEU A 305 33.43 -6.35 -1.32
CA LEU A 305 33.01 -5.50 -0.21
C LEU A 305 31.48 -5.27 -0.21
N PHE A 306 30.74 -6.05 -1.00
CA PHE A 306 29.29 -5.98 -1.08
C PHE A 306 28.63 -6.91 -0.04
N ASP A 307 27.91 -6.32 0.92
CA ASP A 307 27.05 -7.07 1.84
C ASP A 307 25.78 -7.52 1.12
N ALA A 308 25.83 -8.74 0.60
CA ALA A 308 24.75 -9.33 -0.19
C ALA A 308 23.50 -9.69 0.63
N ASP A 309 23.61 -9.78 1.96
CA ASP A 309 22.53 -10.22 2.83
C ASP A 309 21.83 -9.02 3.49
N ALA A 310 22.54 -7.96 3.86
CA ALA A 310 21.95 -6.66 4.13
C ALA A 310 21.22 -6.10 2.89
N ALA A 311 21.83 -6.22 1.70
CA ALA A 311 21.18 -5.83 0.45
C ALA A 311 19.93 -6.68 0.14
N ALA A 312 19.97 -8.00 0.43
CA ALA A 312 18.80 -8.86 0.27
C ALA A 312 17.67 -8.52 1.26
N SER A 313 18.03 -8.22 2.52
CA SER A 313 17.09 -7.79 3.55
C SER A 313 16.41 -6.47 3.16
N ALA A 314 17.18 -5.43 2.83
CA ALA A 314 16.64 -4.12 2.41
C ALA A 314 15.79 -4.20 1.12
N THR A 315 16.17 -5.06 0.16
CA THR A 315 15.37 -5.32 -1.05
C THR A 315 14.02 -5.96 -0.68
N THR A 316 14.04 -6.93 0.23
CA THR A 316 12.83 -7.65 0.68
C THR A 316 11.93 -6.78 1.53
N GLU A 317 12.49 -5.89 2.35
CA GLU A 317 11.76 -4.92 3.18
C GLU A 317 11.03 -3.88 2.31
N ALA A 318 11.73 -3.19 1.41
CA ALA A 318 11.15 -2.16 0.54
C ALA A 318 10.07 -2.72 -0.43
N ILE A 319 10.22 -3.97 -0.87
CA ILE A 319 9.17 -4.66 -1.65
C ILE A 319 8.04 -5.16 -0.73
N GLY A 320 8.35 -5.56 0.50
CA GLY A 320 7.37 -5.98 1.52
C GLY A 320 6.47 -4.86 2.04
N GLU A 321 6.95 -3.61 2.05
CA GLU A 321 6.11 -2.42 2.22
C GLU A 321 5.16 -2.20 1.03
N SER A 322 5.55 -2.67 -0.17
CA SER A 322 4.79 -2.52 -1.40
C SER A 322 3.72 -3.59 -1.60
N VAL A 323 4.01 -4.86 -1.27
CA VAL A 323 3.03 -5.96 -1.16
C VAL A 323 3.51 -6.95 -0.09
N ARG A 324 2.66 -7.25 0.89
CA ARG A 324 3.03 -8.03 2.08
C ARG A 324 2.41 -9.43 2.09
N GLN A 325 3.24 -10.45 2.38
CA GLN A 325 2.85 -11.85 2.62
C GLN A 325 1.99 -12.54 1.53
N THR A 326 2.04 -12.08 0.28
CA THR A 326 1.40 -12.76 -0.86
C THR A 326 2.40 -13.61 -1.64
N GLU A 327 1.89 -14.58 -2.41
CA GLU A 327 2.70 -15.35 -3.37
C GLU A 327 3.32 -14.44 -4.45
N LEU A 328 2.62 -13.38 -4.87
CA LEU A 328 3.16 -12.29 -5.69
C LEU A 328 4.40 -11.65 -5.04
N ALA A 329 4.29 -11.23 -3.78
CA ALA A 329 5.41 -10.63 -3.04
C ALA A 329 6.60 -11.59 -2.93
N ARG A 330 6.35 -12.86 -2.54
CA ARG A 330 7.39 -13.88 -2.42
C ARG A 330 8.16 -14.10 -3.73
N ARG A 331 7.43 -14.22 -4.85
CA ARG A 331 8.01 -14.35 -6.21
C ARG A 331 8.86 -13.14 -6.59
N VAL A 332 8.32 -11.94 -6.38
CA VAL A 332 8.97 -10.67 -6.75
C VAL A 332 10.20 -10.38 -5.90
N CYS A 333 10.16 -10.62 -4.57
CA CYS A 333 11.33 -10.49 -3.70
C CYS A 333 12.43 -11.48 -4.10
N ALA A 334 12.09 -12.76 -4.33
CA ALA A 334 13.06 -13.78 -4.75
C ALA A 334 13.75 -13.39 -6.08
N ALA A 335 12.98 -12.90 -7.06
CA ALA A 335 13.52 -12.40 -8.31
C ALA A 335 14.41 -11.16 -8.10
N ALA A 336 13.97 -10.16 -7.33
CA ALA A 336 14.74 -8.95 -7.08
C ALA A 336 16.08 -9.23 -6.38
N VAL A 337 16.08 -10.08 -5.35
CA VAL A 337 17.30 -10.51 -4.64
C VAL A 337 18.22 -11.32 -5.56
N ARG A 338 17.66 -12.23 -6.37
CA ARG A 338 18.44 -12.98 -7.38
C ARG A 338 19.09 -12.05 -8.39
N PHE A 339 18.37 -11.04 -8.89
CA PHE A 339 18.90 -10.05 -9.82
C PHE A 339 20.03 -9.21 -9.19
N VAL A 340 19.88 -8.76 -7.93
CA VAL A 340 20.94 -8.05 -7.20
C VAL A 340 22.20 -8.91 -7.08
N LYS A 341 22.08 -10.18 -6.67
CA LYS A 341 23.24 -11.09 -6.57
C LYS A 341 23.87 -11.37 -7.95
N SER A 342 23.09 -11.51 -9.03
CA SER A 342 23.60 -11.64 -10.39
C SER A 342 24.33 -10.37 -10.87
N ALA A 343 23.77 -9.18 -10.59
CA ALA A 343 24.34 -7.89 -10.99
C ALA A 343 25.68 -7.59 -10.32
N VAL A 344 25.93 -8.10 -9.11
CA VAL A 344 27.20 -7.93 -8.39
C VAL A 344 28.23 -8.99 -8.77
N TYR A 345 27.83 -10.27 -8.87
CA TYR A 345 28.79 -11.39 -8.98
C TYR A 345 28.93 -12.01 -10.37
N GLN A 346 27.96 -11.81 -11.27
CA GLN A 346 27.98 -12.37 -12.63
C GLN A 346 28.25 -11.30 -13.69
N ALA A 347 27.63 -10.12 -13.57
CA ALA A 347 27.81 -9.04 -14.54
C ALA A 347 29.22 -8.43 -14.48
N SER A 348 29.76 -8.08 -15.65
CA SER A 348 31.08 -7.46 -15.83
C SER A 348 31.13 -5.99 -15.41
N SER A 349 30.01 -5.26 -15.51
CA SER A 349 29.95 -3.82 -15.28
C SER A 349 28.51 -3.32 -15.09
N ASN A 350 28.36 -2.09 -14.57
CA ASN A 350 27.05 -1.44 -14.47
C ASN A 350 26.33 -1.28 -15.83
N ARG A 351 27.06 -1.22 -16.96
CA ARG A 351 26.49 -1.11 -18.31
C ARG A 351 25.71 -2.36 -18.70
N GLU A 352 26.16 -3.53 -18.26
CA GLU A 352 25.47 -4.80 -18.46
C GLU A 352 24.22 -4.90 -17.57
N VAL A 353 24.31 -4.43 -16.32
CA VAL A 353 23.18 -4.40 -15.37
C VAL A 353 22.05 -3.49 -15.85
N VAL A 354 22.40 -2.28 -16.32
CA VAL A 354 21.43 -1.25 -16.73
C VAL A 354 21.05 -1.37 -18.22
N GLY A 355 21.80 -2.12 -19.02
CA GLY A 355 21.68 -2.08 -20.47
C GLY A 355 21.92 -0.67 -21.02
N GLY A 356 21.39 -0.38 -22.21
CA GLY A 356 21.42 0.95 -22.82
C GLY A 356 21.54 0.88 -24.33
N THR A 357 22.45 1.67 -24.89
CA THR A 357 22.81 1.62 -26.31
C THR A 357 24.32 1.42 -26.50
N ALA A 358 24.70 0.91 -27.66
CA ALA A 358 26.07 0.78 -28.12
C ALA A 358 26.12 1.18 -29.60
N ASP A 359 27.04 2.07 -29.96
CA ASP A 359 27.38 2.29 -31.36
C ASP A 359 28.23 1.10 -31.84
N VAL A 360 27.75 0.40 -32.86
CA VAL A 360 28.43 -0.70 -33.53
C VAL A 360 28.54 -0.35 -35.02
N GLY A 361 29.60 0.35 -35.39
CA GLY A 361 29.91 0.69 -36.79
C GLY A 361 29.04 1.81 -37.39
N GLY A 362 28.60 2.77 -36.56
CA GLY A 362 27.70 3.86 -36.95
C GLY A 362 26.22 3.53 -36.74
N GLN A 363 25.89 2.39 -36.11
CA GLN A 363 24.52 1.99 -35.77
C GLN A 363 24.33 1.90 -34.25
N VAL A 364 23.32 2.62 -33.74
CA VAL A 364 22.97 2.66 -32.31
C VAL A 364 22.14 1.41 -31.95
N VAL A 365 22.83 0.31 -31.67
CA VAL A 365 22.23 -0.96 -31.24
C VAL A 365 21.77 -0.86 -29.78
N ARG A 366 20.60 -1.41 -29.44
CA ARG A 366 20.12 -1.48 -28.06
C ARG A 366 20.73 -2.67 -27.32
N VAL A 367 21.38 -2.42 -26.19
CA VAL A 367 21.88 -3.45 -25.27
C VAL A 367 20.77 -3.75 -24.25
N PRO A 368 20.31 -5.01 -24.11
CA PRO A 368 19.31 -5.38 -23.11
C PRO A 368 19.85 -5.18 -21.68
N GLN A 369 18.94 -5.08 -20.70
CA GLN A 369 19.34 -5.16 -19.29
C GLN A 369 19.68 -6.62 -18.92
N LEU A 370 20.48 -6.82 -17.88
CA LEU A 370 20.93 -8.14 -17.41
C LEU A 370 19.82 -9.20 -17.39
N GLN A 371 19.96 -10.23 -18.24
CA GLN A 371 18.99 -11.32 -18.40
C GLN A 371 19.41 -12.55 -17.57
N CYS A 372 19.45 -12.41 -16.24
CA CYS A 372 20.01 -13.42 -15.34
C CYS A 372 19.05 -14.57 -14.96
N PHE A 373 17.88 -14.67 -15.59
CA PHE A 373 16.93 -15.77 -15.36
C PHE A 373 16.90 -16.66 -16.60
N VAL A 374 17.25 -17.93 -16.40
CA VAL A 374 17.14 -18.98 -17.42
C VAL A 374 15.77 -19.64 -17.29
N LEU A 375 15.11 -19.87 -18.42
CA LEU A 375 13.89 -20.65 -18.54
C LEU A 375 14.25 -22.10 -18.90
N GLU A 376 13.80 -23.05 -18.10
CA GLU A 376 13.97 -24.48 -18.38
C GLU A 376 12.90 -24.97 -19.37
N GLY A 377 13.28 -25.90 -20.27
CA GLY A 377 12.37 -26.50 -21.27
C GLY A 377 12.37 -25.78 -22.62
N VAL A 378 11.29 -25.97 -23.39
CA VAL A 378 11.12 -25.36 -24.72
C VAL A 378 10.67 -23.90 -24.56
N ASP A 379 11.38 -22.99 -25.23
CA ASP A 379 11.00 -21.58 -25.31
C ASP A 379 9.78 -21.44 -26.25
N SER A 380 8.59 -21.26 -25.66
CA SER A 380 7.31 -21.17 -26.37
C SER A 380 6.96 -19.77 -26.86
N ARG A 381 7.88 -18.80 -26.75
CA ARG A 381 7.68 -17.40 -27.15
C ARG A 381 7.84 -17.24 -28.68
N PRO A 382 7.21 -16.23 -29.32
CA PRO A 382 7.40 -15.95 -30.74
C PRO A 382 8.88 -15.63 -31.07
N PRO A 383 9.40 -16.05 -32.23
CA PRO A 383 10.80 -15.81 -32.63
C PRO A 383 11.12 -14.32 -32.89
N GLU A 384 10.11 -13.47 -32.91
CA GLU A 384 10.19 -12.01 -33.09
C GLU A 384 10.51 -11.26 -31.76
N VAL A 385 10.54 -11.96 -30.63
CA VAL A 385 10.87 -11.38 -29.31
C VAL A 385 12.38 -11.13 -29.19
N VAL A 386 12.76 -9.90 -28.88
CA VAL A 386 14.15 -9.38 -28.94
C VAL A 386 15.02 -9.79 -27.74
N HIS A 387 15.11 -11.09 -27.44
CA HIS A 387 15.86 -11.65 -26.31
C HIS A 387 16.72 -12.87 -26.70
N THR A 388 17.74 -13.15 -25.89
CA THR A 388 18.58 -14.34 -26.06
C THR A 388 17.81 -15.61 -25.68
N HIS A 389 18.05 -16.71 -26.41
CA HIS A 389 17.27 -17.95 -26.33
C HIS A 389 17.10 -18.45 -24.89
N GLY A 390 15.86 -18.59 -24.40
CA GLY A 390 15.58 -19.07 -23.05
C GLY A 390 15.91 -18.11 -21.90
N HIS A 391 16.33 -16.87 -22.14
CA HIS A 391 16.65 -15.90 -21.07
C HIS A 391 15.56 -14.81 -20.91
N VAL A 392 15.42 -14.31 -19.67
CA VAL A 392 14.61 -13.13 -19.30
C VAL A 392 15.31 -12.27 -18.23
N GLY A 393 14.89 -11.00 -18.12
CA GLY A 393 15.34 -10.07 -17.08
C GLY A 393 14.34 -9.93 -15.94
N LEU A 394 14.66 -9.06 -14.96
CA LEU A 394 13.80 -8.85 -13.79
C LEU A 394 12.43 -8.25 -14.15
N ARG A 395 12.37 -7.39 -15.17
CA ARG A 395 11.14 -6.67 -15.54
C ARG A 395 10.08 -7.61 -16.07
N GLU A 396 10.49 -8.60 -16.85
CA GLU A 396 9.64 -9.61 -17.45
C GLU A 396 9.11 -10.56 -16.36
N VAL A 397 9.97 -10.97 -15.42
CA VAL A 397 9.58 -11.78 -14.25
C VAL A 397 8.61 -11.03 -13.33
N VAL A 398 8.83 -9.74 -13.06
CA VAL A 398 7.92 -8.90 -12.26
C VAL A 398 6.60 -8.65 -12.99
N HIS A 399 6.62 -8.42 -14.30
CA HIS A 399 5.39 -8.28 -15.07
C HIS A 399 4.58 -9.58 -15.10
N ARG A 400 5.24 -10.74 -15.30
CA ARG A 400 4.55 -12.03 -15.23
C ARG A 400 3.89 -12.28 -13.87
N ALA A 401 4.57 -11.93 -12.78
CA ALA A 401 3.99 -12.04 -11.44
C ALA A 401 2.70 -11.20 -11.28
N ARG A 402 2.70 -9.98 -11.83
CA ARG A 402 1.53 -9.09 -11.85
C ARG A 402 0.39 -9.64 -12.72
N LEU A 403 0.70 -10.25 -13.86
CA LEU A 403 -0.29 -10.89 -14.74
C LEU A 403 -0.96 -12.11 -14.08
N ASP A 404 -0.19 -12.97 -13.41
CA ASP A 404 -0.77 -14.14 -12.71
C ASP A 404 -1.70 -13.73 -11.57
N GLU A 405 -1.34 -12.70 -10.78
CA GLU A 405 -2.20 -12.18 -9.71
C GLU A 405 -3.43 -11.45 -10.27
N ALA A 406 -3.32 -10.77 -11.42
CA ALA A 406 -4.46 -10.16 -12.11
C ALA A 406 -5.46 -11.21 -12.63
N ALA A 407 -4.96 -12.28 -13.25
CA ALA A 407 -5.78 -13.40 -13.72
C ALA A 407 -6.53 -14.09 -12.56
N LYS A 408 -5.85 -14.29 -11.42
CA LYS A 408 -6.44 -14.83 -10.17
C LYS A 408 -7.65 -14.02 -9.67
N TRP A 409 -7.68 -12.71 -9.88
CA TRP A 409 -8.81 -11.85 -9.48
C TRP A 409 -9.77 -11.48 -10.62
N GLY A 410 -9.56 -12.00 -11.83
CA GLY A 410 -10.42 -11.71 -12.98
C GLY A 410 -10.37 -10.26 -13.44
N LEU A 411 -9.21 -9.60 -13.31
CA LEU A 411 -9.01 -8.25 -13.87
C LEU A 411 -9.05 -8.31 -15.40
N ALA A 412 -9.55 -7.24 -16.05
CA ALA A 412 -9.69 -7.18 -17.50
C ALA A 412 -8.35 -7.24 -18.24
N ASP A 413 -8.37 -7.80 -19.45
CA ASP A 413 -7.20 -7.86 -20.33
C ASP A 413 -6.61 -6.46 -20.57
N GLY A 414 -5.28 -6.34 -20.47
CA GLY A 414 -4.56 -5.08 -20.58
C GLY A 414 -4.63 -4.14 -19.36
N ALA A 415 -5.38 -4.47 -18.31
CA ALA A 415 -5.44 -3.64 -17.09
C ALA A 415 -4.08 -3.53 -16.35
N VAL A 416 -3.25 -4.57 -16.43
CA VAL A 416 -1.87 -4.56 -15.92
C VAL A 416 -0.94 -4.02 -17.00
N VAL A 417 -0.63 -2.73 -16.95
CA VAL A 417 0.23 -2.08 -17.95
C VAL A 417 1.68 -2.50 -17.73
N LYS A 418 2.28 -3.20 -18.70
CA LYS A 418 3.67 -3.71 -18.65
C LYS A 418 4.71 -2.67 -18.20
N GLY A 419 4.54 -1.41 -18.62
CA GLY A 419 5.10 -0.23 -17.94
C GLY A 419 6.58 0.09 -18.18
N PHE A 420 7.28 -0.64 -19.06
CA PHE A 420 8.73 -0.49 -19.22
C PHE A 420 9.27 -0.32 -20.66
N ASN A 421 8.48 -0.62 -21.69
CA ASN A 421 8.78 -0.30 -23.10
C ASN A 421 7.44 -0.21 -23.85
N ALA A 422 7.18 0.87 -24.57
CA ALA A 422 5.92 1.06 -25.32
C ALA A 422 5.84 0.23 -26.61
N HIS A 423 6.90 -0.50 -26.96
CA HIS A 423 7.07 -1.21 -28.24
C HIS A 423 7.23 -2.74 -28.09
N LEU A 424 6.98 -3.30 -26.91
CA LEU A 424 7.00 -4.76 -26.68
C LEU A 424 5.77 -5.16 -25.85
N GLY A 425 4.81 -5.85 -26.45
CA GLY A 425 3.67 -6.45 -25.74
C GLY A 425 4.06 -7.66 -24.88
N ASP A 426 3.09 -8.33 -24.29
CA ASP A 426 3.30 -9.30 -23.19
C ASP A 426 3.89 -10.66 -23.64
N ALA A 427 4.23 -10.80 -24.92
CA ALA A 427 4.80 -12.00 -25.53
C ALA A 427 6.14 -12.44 -24.93
N ASP A 428 6.96 -11.51 -24.43
CA ASP A 428 8.22 -11.83 -23.72
C ASP A 428 7.99 -12.41 -22.31
N CYS A 429 6.79 -12.25 -21.76
CA CYS A 429 6.36 -12.72 -20.44
C CYS A 429 5.57 -14.04 -20.49
N GLN A 430 5.57 -14.74 -21.62
CA GLN A 430 4.90 -16.03 -21.80
C GLN A 430 5.77 -17.20 -21.30
N PHE A 431 5.88 -17.32 -19.97
CA PHE A 431 6.54 -18.44 -19.28
C PHE A 431 5.83 -18.76 -17.95
N THR A 432 6.14 -19.92 -17.36
CA THR A 432 5.61 -20.37 -16.06
C THR A 432 6.66 -20.29 -14.94
N TRP A 433 6.20 -20.27 -13.69
CA TRP A 433 7.09 -20.30 -12.52
C TRP A 433 7.79 -21.65 -12.30
N GLN A 434 7.33 -22.72 -12.95
CA GLN A 434 8.03 -23.99 -12.98
C GLN A 434 9.30 -23.90 -13.84
N GLN A 435 9.23 -23.22 -15.00
CA GLN A 435 10.39 -22.99 -15.88
C GLN A 435 11.43 -22.03 -15.27
N LEU A 436 11.04 -21.21 -14.29
CA LEU A 436 11.94 -20.40 -13.46
C LEU A 436 12.47 -21.15 -12.22
N GLY A 437 12.04 -22.40 -11.99
CA GLY A 437 12.19 -23.11 -10.72
C GLY A 437 13.63 -23.21 -10.24
N ALA A 438 14.52 -23.82 -11.04
CA ALA A 438 15.94 -23.95 -10.67
C ALA A 438 16.64 -22.59 -10.54
N ALA A 439 16.33 -21.63 -11.42
CA ALA A 439 16.96 -20.30 -11.45
C ALA A 439 16.72 -19.48 -10.17
N LEU A 440 15.61 -19.72 -9.48
CA LEU A 440 15.21 -19.08 -8.22
C LEU A 440 15.58 -19.88 -6.96
N GLN A 441 15.90 -21.17 -7.07
CA GLN A 441 16.13 -22.05 -5.91
C GLN A 441 17.60 -22.30 -5.57
N GLN A 442 18.54 -22.14 -6.51
CA GLN A 442 19.94 -22.46 -6.26
C GLN A 442 20.64 -21.45 -5.34
N PRO A 443 21.28 -21.88 -4.23
CA PRO A 443 22.30 -21.07 -3.57
C PRO A 443 23.50 -20.93 -4.51
N THR A 444 23.94 -19.71 -4.78
CA THR A 444 25.07 -19.47 -5.68
C THR A 444 26.35 -20.06 -5.08
N PRO A 445 27.05 -21.00 -5.74
CA PRO A 445 28.35 -21.45 -5.25
C PRO A 445 29.32 -20.28 -5.28
N ALA A 446 30.11 -20.12 -4.22
CA ALA A 446 31.21 -19.16 -4.21
C ALA A 446 32.18 -19.50 -5.36
N PRO A 447 32.77 -18.50 -6.04
CA PRO A 447 33.73 -18.77 -7.10
C PRO A 447 34.90 -19.56 -6.53
N ALA A 448 35.11 -20.78 -7.04
CA ALA A 448 36.22 -21.61 -6.62
C ALA A 448 37.53 -20.85 -6.85
N ALA A 449 38.36 -20.76 -5.82
CA ALA A 449 39.68 -20.17 -5.96
C ALA A 449 40.46 -20.95 -7.05
N PRO A 450 41.18 -20.27 -7.96
CA PRO A 450 41.93 -20.96 -9.00
C PRO A 450 42.94 -21.90 -8.34
N ALA A 451 42.87 -23.18 -8.69
CA ALA A 451 43.77 -24.19 -8.14
C ALA A 451 45.21 -23.82 -8.49
N ALA A 452 46.02 -23.55 -7.47
CA ALA A 452 47.44 -23.28 -7.65
C ALA A 452 48.15 -24.57 -8.06
N THR A 453 48.37 -24.75 -9.36
CA THR A 453 49.28 -25.76 -9.90
C THR A 453 50.70 -25.45 -9.39
N GLN A 454 51.23 -26.36 -8.59
CA GLN A 454 52.66 -26.47 -8.28
C GLN A 454 53.36 -27.30 -9.37
#